data_AF-A0A835UWD0-F1
#
_entry.id   AF-A0A835UWD0-F1
#
_cell.length_a   1.000
_cell.length_b   1.000
_cell.length_c   1.000
_cell.angle_alpha   90.00
_cell.angle_beta   90.00
_cell.angle_gamma   90.00
#
_symmetry.space_group_name_H-M   'P 1'
#
loop_
_entity.id
_entity.type
_entity.pdbx_description
1 polymer ?
#
loop_
_entity_poly.entity_id
_entity_poly.type
_entity_poly.pdbx_seq_one_letter_code
_entity_poly.pdbx_strand_id
1 'polypeptide(L)'
;MDVNSMNKKVKTTSFLFFLRVIFLLSFYALSSQSISTEFITVKCNTTEFPHLCVSSLSSYATFIGDSNIRMADAALNVALRTARSTSAGMARLSAGGAMSPREANAVRDCVEVLTDGVDHLRDSLRSMDRLRGPDILNVLNDVQTWVSAALTDDTTCMDGFAGRATNGRAESAMRNGLVMLARLTSNALALINSLATAGSEAP
;
A
#
# COMPACT_ATOMS: atom_id res chain seq x y z
N MET A 1 37.04 -3.43 53.30
CA MET A 1 36.13 -3.62 52.14
C MET A 1 36.93 -3.33 50.88
N ASP A 2 36.95 -4.28 49.93
CA ASP A 2 37.86 -4.27 48.78
C ASP A 2 37.24 -3.55 47.56
N VAL A 3 37.91 -2.50 47.07
CA VAL A 3 37.47 -1.66 45.93
C VAL A 3 37.22 -2.49 44.67
N ASN A 4 37.99 -3.56 44.48
CA ASN A 4 37.86 -4.44 43.32
C ASN A 4 36.59 -5.30 43.38
N SER A 5 36.21 -5.74 44.58
CA SER A 5 34.95 -6.44 44.82
C SER A 5 33.73 -5.54 44.62
N MET A 6 33.86 -4.25 44.92
CA MET A 6 32.79 -3.26 44.76
C MET A 6 32.56 -2.94 43.27
N ASN A 7 33.63 -2.75 42.50
CA ASN A 7 33.58 -2.56 41.04
C ASN A 7 32.98 -3.77 40.30
N LYS A 8 33.26 -5.00 40.75
CA LYS A 8 32.71 -6.21 40.13
C LYS A 8 31.20 -6.31 40.36
N LYS A 9 30.70 -5.99 41.56
CA LYS A 9 29.26 -5.95 41.84
C LYS A 9 28.53 -4.89 41.01
N VAL A 10 29.08 -3.68 40.91
CA VAL A 10 28.50 -2.58 40.12
C VAL A 10 28.40 -2.93 38.64
N LYS A 11 29.44 -3.57 38.07
CA LYS A 11 29.41 -4.03 36.67
C LYS A 11 28.35 -5.11 36.44
N THR A 12 28.20 -6.06 37.36
CA THR A 12 27.19 -7.12 37.24
C THR A 12 25.76 -6.58 37.37
N THR A 13 25.47 -5.71 38.34
CA THR A 13 24.14 -5.09 38.46
C THR A 13 23.82 -4.20 37.27
N SER A 14 24.81 -3.44 36.77
CA SER A 14 24.66 -2.65 35.56
C SER A 14 24.36 -3.53 34.33
N PHE A 15 25.09 -4.63 34.14
CA PHE A 15 24.85 -5.59 33.05
C PHE A 15 23.47 -6.24 33.12
N LEU A 16 23.03 -6.67 34.31
CA LEU A 16 21.69 -7.24 34.52
C LEU A 16 20.58 -6.22 34.26
N PHE A 17 20.80 -4.95 34.61
CA PHE A 17 19.88 -3.87 34.29
C PHE A 17 19.76 -3.67 32.78
N PHE A 18 20.89 -3.61 32.05
CA PHE A 18 20.87 -3.53 30.59
C PHE A 18 20.15 -4.70 29.92
N LEU A 19 20.39 -5.94 30.37
CA LEU A 19 19.69 -7.11 29.86
C LEU A 19 18.16 -7.03 30.09
N ARG A 20 17.72 -6.55 31.26
CA ARG A 20 16.29 -6.34 31.52
C ARG A 20 15.68 -5.28 30.62
N VAL A 21 16.39 -4.17 30.40
CA VAL A 21 15.93 -3.10 29.49
C VAL A 21 15.80 -3.64 28.07
N ILE A 22 16.80 -4.38 27.57
CA ILE A 22 16.74 -4.99 26.23
C ILE A 22 15.55 -5.95 26.13
N PHE A 23 15.38 -6.85 27.10
CA PHE A 23 14.28 -7.81 27.10
C PHE A 23 12.91 -7.10 27.08
N LEU A 24 12.74 -6.04 27.88
CA LEU A 24 11.51 -5.24 27.88
C LEU A 24 11.27 -4.59 26.51
N LEU A 25 12.28 -3.93 25.92
CA LEU A 25 12.14 -3.31 24.59
C LEU A 25 11.77 -4.33 23.50
N SER A 26 12.40 -5.51 23.52
CA SER A 26 12.07 -6.60 22.59
C SER A 26 10.64 -7.11 22.79
N PHE A 27 10.19 -7.26 24.05
CA PHE A 27 8.82 -7.67 24.37
C PHE A 27 7.79 -6.63 23.89
N TYR A 28 8.03 -5.34 24.15
CA TYR A 28 7.18 -4.27 23.65
C TYR A 28 7.10 -4.25 22.12
N ALA A 29 8.23 -4.40 21.43
CA ALA A 29 8.26 -4.45 19.96
C ALA A 29 7.48 -5.64 19.39
N LEU A 30 7.60 -6.83 20.01
CA LEU A 30 6.85 -8.01 19.58
C LEU A 30 5.34 -7.82 19.79
N SER A 31 4.93 -7.28 20.95
CA SER A 31 3.52 -7.01 21.24
C SER A 31 2.92 -5.94 20.33
N SER A 32 3.65 -4.88 19.99
CA SER A 32 3.16 -3.83 19.10
C SER A 32 3.02 -4.35 17.68
N GLN A 33 3.94 -5.21 17.23
CA GLN A 33 3.86 -5.86 15.95
C GLN A 33 2.65 -6.80 15.86
N SER A 34 2.37 -7.61 16.88
CA SER A 34 1.19 -8.49 16.87
C SER A 34 -0.13 -7.73 16.78
N ILE A 35 -0.26 -6.64 17.55
CA ILE A 35 -1.44 -5.76 17.50
C ILE A 35 -1.60 -5.15 16.10
N SER A 36 -0.50 -4.67 15.50
CA SER A 36 -0.53 -4.06 14.18
C SER A 36 -0.92 -5.06 13.09
N THR A 37 -0.42 -6.31 13.18
CA THR A 37 -0.78 -7.38 12.24
C THR A 37 -2.25 -7.78 12.39
N GLU A 38 -2.75 -7.91 13.62
CA GLU A 38 -4.17 -8.19 13.87
C GLU A 38 -5.07 -7.07 13.33
N PHE A 39 -4.70 -5.80 13.57
CA PHE A 39 -5.41 -4.65 13.03
C PHE A 39 -5.47 -4.69 11.49
N ILE A 40 -4.34 -4.96 10.83
CA ILE A 40 -4.29 -5.14 9.36
C ILE A 40 -5.24 -6.26 8.93
N THR A 41 -5.20 -7.41 9.58
CA THR A 41 -6.06 -8.55 9.24
C THR A 41 -7.54 -8.19 9.35
N VAL A 42 -7.96 -7.58 10.46
CA VAL A 42 -9.35 -7.17 10.69
C VAL A 42 -9.81 -6.20 9.61
N LYS A 43 -8.99 -5.18 9.30
CA LYS A 43 -9.34 -4.16 8.30
C LYS A 43 -9.33 -4.70 6.88
N CYS A 44 -8.41 -5.60 6.55
CA CYS A 44 -8.36 -6.23 5.23
C CYS A 44 -9.53 -7.20 4.98
N ASN A 45 -10.11 -7.79 6.01
CA ASN A 45 -11.26 -8.69 5.87
C ASN A 45 -12.52 -8.02 5.34
N THR A 46 -12.61 -6.69 5.38
CA THR A 46 -13.73 -5.93 4.79
C THR A 46 -13.48 -5.51 3.34
N THR A 47 -12.32 -5.86 2.77
CA THR A 47 -11.96 -5.54 1.38
C THR A 47 -12.34 -6.65 0.42
N GLU A 48 -12.43 -6.34 -0.88
CA GLU A 48 -12.75 -7.34 -1.92
C GLU A 48 -11.65 -8.39 -2.09
N PHE A 49 -10.38 -8.02 -1.86
CA PHE A 49 -9.24 -8.93 -1.96
C PHE A 49 -8.46 -9.04 -0.63
N PRO A 50 -9.01 -9.69 0.41
CA PRO A 50 -8.43 -9.70 1.76
C PRO A 50 -7.02 -10.25 1.83
N HIS A 51 -6.75 -11.40 1.19
CA HIS A 51 -5.42 -12.01 1.19
C HIS A 51 -4.36 -11.11 0.56
N LEU A 52 -4.71 -10.40 -0.52
CA LEU A 52 -3.82 -9.47 -1.18
C LEU A 52 -3.61 -8.21 -0.33
N CYS A 53 -4.67 -7.71 0.31
CA CYS A 53 -4.58 -6.60 1.26
C CYS A 53 -3.61 -6.94 2.40
N VAL A 54 -3.79 -8.09 3.07
CA VAL A 54 -2.93 -8.49 4.20
C VAL A 54 -1.48 -8.66 3.75
N SER A 55 -1.24 -9.42 2.67
CA SER A 55 0.12 -9.68 2.21
C SER A 55 0.86 -8.41 1.76
N SER A 56 0.16 -7.48 1.11
CA SER A 56 0.77 -6.22 0.66
C SER A 56 1.03 -5.22 1.79
N LEU A 57 0.23 -5.25 2.86
CA LEU A 57 0.34 -4.31 3.99
C LEU A 57 1.13 -4.83 5.18
N SER A 58 1.40 -6.14 5.28
CA SER A 58 2.11 -6.73 6.42
C SER A 58 3.50 -6.11 6.65
N SER A 59 4.20 -5.72 5.58
CA SER A 59 5.50 -5.03 5.69
C SER A 59 5.41 -3.59 6.22
N TYR A 60 4.20 -3.03 6.29
CA TYR A 60 3.90 -1.70 6.82
C TYR A 60 3.34 -1.74 8.25
N ALA A 61 3.31 -2.92 8.90
CA ALA A 61 2.70 -3.09 10.23
C ALA A 61 3.15 -2.05 11.26
N THR A 62 4.47 -1.83 11.39
CA THR A 62 5.01 -0.83 12.33
C THR A 62 4.59 0.59 12.01
N PHE A 63 4.47 0.95 10.72
CA PHE A 63 4.00 2.27 10.29
C PHE A 63 2.50 2.43 10.56
N ILE A 64 1.71 1.42 10.22
CA ILE A 64 0.24 1.44 10.37
C ILE A 64 -0.15 1.54 11.85
N GLY A 65 0.42 0.67 12.69
CA GLY A 65 -0.03 0.49 14.06
C GLY A 65 -1.51 0.10 14.09
N ASP A 66 -2.32 0.92 14.74
CA ASP A 66 -3.77 0.81 14.90
C ASP A 66 -4.54 1.98 14.22
N SER A 67 -3.90 2.70 13.29
CA SER A 67 -4.46 3.91 12.69
C SER A 67 -5.12 3.62 11.33
N ASN A 68 -6.43 3.90 11.22
CA ASN A 68 -7.15 3.82 9.94
C ASN A 68 -6.57 4.78 8.88
N ILE A 69 -6.08 5.95 9.29
CA ILE A 69 -5.45 6.92 8.38
C ILE A 69 -4.16 6.34 7.81
N ARG A 70 -3.26 5.84 8.68
CA ARG A 70 -2.00 5.22 8.23
C ARG A 70 -2.23 3.94 7.43
N MET A 71 -3.29 3.20 7.72
CA MET A 71 -3.73 2.04 6.93
C MET A 71 -4.11 2.45 5.50
N ALA A 72 -4.96 3.46 5.34
CA ALA A 72 -5.37 3.98 4.03
C ALA A 72 -4.17 4.58 3.26
N ASP A 73 -3.32 5.34 3.95
CA ASP A 73 -2.09 5.90 3.36
C ASP A 73 -1.13 4.82 2.86
N ALA A 74 -0.90 3.77 3.66
CA ALA A 74 -0.07 2.64 3.25
C ALA A 74 -0.64 1.92 2.02
N ALA A 75 -1.96 1.72 1.96
CA ALA A 75 -2.64 1.09 0.82
C ALA A 75 -2.53 1.93 -0.46
N LEU A 76 -2.74 3.25 -0.37
CA LEU A 76 -2.51 4.20 -1.47
C LEU A 76 -1.06 4.15 -1.96
N ASN A 77 -0.09 4.13 -1.05
CA ASN A 77 1.33 4.02 -1.40
C ASN A 77 1.66 2.70 -2.10
N VAL A 78 1.06 1.58 -1.68
CA VAL A 78 1.19 0.27 -2.35
C VAL A 78 0.61 0.33 -3.77
N ALA A 79 -0.60 0.87 -3.93
CA ALA A 79 -1.22 1.03 -5.24
C ALA A 79 -0.37 1.92 -6.16
N LEU A 80 0.08 3.08 -5.68
CA LEU A 80 0.92 4.02 -6.46
C LEU A 80 2.24 3.38 -6.92
N ARG A 81 2.95 2.67 -6.03
CA ARG A 81 4.19 1.98 -6.42
C ARG A 81 3.92 0.90 -7.47
N THR A 82 2.82 0.18 -7.32
CA THR A 82 2.41 -0.85 -8.29
C THR A 82 2.07 -0.21 -9.64
N ALA A 83 1.31 0.89 -9.65
CA ALA A 83 0.93 1.62 -10.86
C ALA A 83 2.18 2.09 -11.63
N ARG A 84 3.13 2.72 -10.93
CA ARG A 84 4.41 3.14 -11.50
C ARG A 84 5.22 1.98 -12.06
N SER A 85 5.33 0.89 -11.32
CA SER A 85 6.08 -0.29 -11.76
C SER A 85 5.44 -0.96 -12.96
N THR A 86 4.12 -1.09 -12.97
CA THR A 86 3.34 -1.67 -14.08
C THR A 86 3.49 -0.81 -15.32
N SER A 87 3.24 0.51 -15.22
CA SER A 87 3.41 1.47 -16.33
C SER A 87 4.84 1.44 -16.90
N ALA A 88 5.87 1.47 -16.04
CA ALA A 88 7.27 1.37 -16.48
C ALA A 88 7.59 0.03 -17.16
N GLY A 89 7.02 -1.08 -16.66
CA GLY A 89 7.14 -2.39 -17.28
C GLY A 89 6.53 -2.43 -18.68
N MET A 90 5.32 -1.88 -18.83
CA MET A 90 4.61 -1.79 -20.10
C MET A 90 5.33 -0.90 -21.11
N ALA A 91 5.85 0.25 -20.68
CA ALA A 91 6.64 1.14 -21.53
C ALA A 91 7.92 0.46 -22.06
N ARG A 92 8.62 -0.32 -21.22
CA ARG A 92 9.79 -1.10 -21.65
C ARG A 92 9.42 -2.18 -22.64
N LEU A 93 8.29 -2.86 -22.43
CA LEU A 93 7.82 -3.92 -23.31
C LEU A 93 7.44 -3.39 -24.70
N SER A 94 6.73 -2.25 -24.78
CA SER A 94 6.36 -1.64 -26.07
C SER A 94 7.57 -1.10 -26.85
N ALA A 95 8.65 -0.73 -26.16
CA ALA A 95 9.91 -0.31 -26.76
C ALA A 95 10.83 -1.48 -27.18
N GLY A 96 10.63 -2.68 -26.62
CA GLY A 96 11.53 -3.83 -26.77
C GLY A 96 11.47 -4.58 -28.10
N GLY A 97 10.64 -4.14 -29.06
CA GLY A 97 10.54 -4.71 -30.40
C GLY A 97 9.90 -6.11 -30.50
N ALA A 98 9.46 -6.68 -29.38
CA ALA A 98 8.82 -8.01 -29.33
C ALA A 98 7.32 -8.00 -29.71
N MET A 99 6.78 -6.83 -30.05
CA MET A 99 5.37 -6.60 -30.35
C MET A 99 5.20 -6.10 -31.79
N SER A 100 4.07 -6.43 -32.41
CA SER A 100 3.66 -5.76 -33.65
C SER A 100 3.43 -4.26 -33.40
N PRO A 101 3.52 -3.40 -34.43
CA PRO A 101 3.26 -1.97 -34.28
C PRO A 101 1.88 -1.66 -33.65
N ARG A 102 0.87 -2.48 -33.96
CA ARG A 102 -0.49 -2.33 -33.42
C ARG A 102 -0.55 -2.65 -31.92
N GLU A 103 0.11 -3.72 -31.49
CA GLU A 103 0.19 -4.09 -30.06
C GLU A 103 1.01 -3.05 -29.29
N ALA A 104 2.15 -2.61 -29.84
CA ALA A 104 2.98 -1.59 -29.22
C ALA A 104 2.24 -0.24 -29.06
N ASN A 105 1.41 0.15 -30.04
CA ASN A 105 0.51 1.31 -29.91
C ASN A 105 -0.50 1.12 -28.78
N ALA A 106 -1.21 -0.02 -28.73
CA ALA A 106 -2.19 -0.28 -27.67
C ALA A 106 -1.55 -0.28 -26.26
N VAL A 107 -0.31 -0.77 -26.14
CA VAL A 107 0.44 -0.70 -24.87
C VAL A 107 0.82 0.74 -24.52
N ARG A 108 1.16 1.59 -25.50
CA ARG A 108 1.39 3.03 -25.26
C ARG A 108 0.11 3.73 -24.80
N ASP A 109 -1.01 3.47 -25.46
CA ASP A 109 -2.31 4.02 -25.07
C ASP A 109 -2.65 3.64 -23.63
N CYS A 110 -2.42 2.39 -23.23
CA CYS A 110 -2.59 1.99 -21.83
C CYS A 110 -1.60 2.70 -20.89
N VAL A 111 -0.33 2.87 -21.27
CA VAL A 111 0.65 3.57 -20.43
C VAL A 111 0.21 5.02 -20.17
N GLU A 112 -0.41 5.69 -21.14
CA GLU A 112 -1.01 7.02 -20.97
C GLU A 112 -2.14 6.97 -19.95
N VAL A 113 -3.10 6.05 -20.09
CA VAL A 113 -4.21 5.86 -19.13
C VAL A 113 -3.70 5.55 -17.71
N LEU A 114 -2.69 4.68 -17.57
CA LEU A 114 -2.09 4.40 -16.26
C LEU A 114 -1.33 5.60 -15.68
N THR A 115 -0.87 6.53 -16.53
CA THR A 115 -0.20 7.75 -16.05
C THR A 115 -1.20 8.67 -15.37
N ASP A 116 -2.41 8.78 -15.91
CA ASP A 116 -3.51 9.49 -15.26
C ASP A 116 -3.86 8.83 -13.91
N GLY A 117 -3.98 7.50 -13.87
CA GLY A 117 -4.17 6.75 -12.63
C GLY A 117 -3.05 6.96 -11.60
N VAL A 118 -1.80 7.07 -12.04
CA VAL A 118 -0.66 7.41 -11.16
C VAL A 118 -0.83 8.81 -10.57
N ASP A 119 -1.27 9.78 -11.36
CA ASP A 119 -1.45 11.15 -10.89
C ASP A 119 -2.64 11.26 -9.93
N HIS A 120 -3.76 10.58 -10.21
CA HIS A 120 -4.88 10.42 -9.28
C HIS A 120 -4.42 9.86 -7.92
N LEU A 121 -3.64 8.76 -7.90
CA LEU A 121 -3.11 8.18 -6.66
C LEU A 121 -2.14 9.13 -5.93
N ARG A 122 -1.39 9.97 -6.66
CA ARG A 122 -0.51 10.99 -6.06
C ARG A 122 -1.30 12.15 -5.47
N ASP A 123 -2.38 12.57 -6.11
CA ASP A 123 -3.30 13.58 -5.58
C ASP A 123 -3.97 13.06 -4.30
N SER A 124 -4.41 11.80 -4.30
CA SER A 124 -4.94 11.13 -3.10
C SER A 124 -3.97 11.20 -1.92
N LEU A 125 -2.71 10.81 -2.11
CA LEU A 125 -1.70 10.88 -1.04
C LEU A 125 -1.44 12.32 -0.56
N ARG A 126 -1.36 13.29 -1.50
CA ARG A 126 -1.18 14.72 -1.15
C ARG A 126 -2.35 15.27 -0.34
N SER A 127 -3.56 14.81 -0.59
CA SER A 127 -4.73 15.17 0.20
C SER A 127 -4.77 14.48 1.56
N MET A 128 -4.35 13.21 1.64
CA MET A 128 -4.22 12.50 2.91
C MET A 128 -3.24 13.18 3.88
N ASP A 129 -2.18 13.82 3.38
CA ASP A 129 -1.26 14.64 4.20
C ASP A 129 -1.95 15.84 4.87
N ARG A 130 -3.05 16.31 4.29
CA ARG A 130 -3.85 17.45 4.75
C ARG A 130 -5.06 17.02 5.60
N LEU A 131 -5.19 15.73 5.91
CA LEU A 131 -6.33 15.16 6.63
C LEU A 131 -6.34 15.59 8.11
N ARG A 132 -6.75 16.84 8.36
CA ARG A 132 -6.82 17.47 9.68
C ARG A 132 -7.96 18.48 9.72
N GLY A 133 -8.55 18.66 10.90
CA GLY A 133 -9.54 19.70 11.13
C GLY A 133 -10.94 19.38 10.58
N PRO A 134 -11.81 20.40 10.42
CA PRO A 134 -13.23 20.20 10.11
C PRO A 134 -13.49 19.68 8.69
N ASP A 135 -12.52 19.79 7.77
CA ASP A 135 -12.68 19.44 6.35
C ASP A 135 -12.38 17.97 6.03
N ILE A 136 -12.21 17.10 7.04
CA ILE A 136 -11.84 15.68 6.87
C ILE A 136 -12.75 14.96 5.86
N LEU A 137 -14.06 15.16 5.93
CA LEU A 137 -15.00 14.49 5.01
C LEU A 137 -14.83 14.97 3.56
N ASN A 138 -14.58 16.26 3.34
CA ASN A 138 -14.34 16.80 2.00
C ASN A 138 -13.04 16.23 1.41
N VAL A 139 -11.98 16.18 2.22
CA VAL A 139 -10.71 15.57 1.83
C VAL A 139 -10.90 14.10 1.47
N LEU A 140 -11.66 13.33 2.28
CA LEU A 140 -11.91 11.91 2.00
C LEU A 140 -12.76 11.70 0.75
N ASN A 141 -13.72 12.59 0.46
CA ASN A 141 -14.50 12.56 -0.78
C ASN A 141 -13.61 12.78 -2.01
N ASP A 142 -12.72 13.78 -1.99
CA ASP A 142 -11.77 14.03 -3.09
C ASP A 142 -10.86 12.82 -3.30
N VAL A 143 -10.32 12.28 -2.20
CA VAL A 143 -9.48 11.07 -2.21
C VAL A 143 -10.25 9.88 -2.80
N GLN A 144 -11.50 9.66 -2.38
CA GLN A 144 -12.36 8.60 -2.91
C GLN A 144 -12.60 8.77 -4.42
N THR A 145 -12.87 9.99 -4.88
CA THR A 145 -13.06 10.29 -6.31
C THR A 145 -11.81 9.93 -7.11
N TRP A 146 -10.63 10.38 -6.69
CA TRP A 146 -9.40 10.08 -7.43
C TRP A 146 -9.04 8.60 -7.41
N VAL A 147 -9.21 7.89 -6.29
CA VAL A 147 -8.92 6.44 -6.26
C VAL A 147 -9.91 5.66 -7.11
N SER A 148 -11.19 6.08 -7.15
CA SER A 148 -12.18 5.48 -8.03
C SER A 148 -11.86 5.72 -9.52
N ALA A 149 -11.35 6.91 -9.85
CA ALA A 149 -10.85 7.21 -11.19
C ALA A 149 -9.63 6.34 -11.55
N ALA A 150 -8.63 6.24 -10.67
CA ALA A 150 -7.48 5.37 -10.86
C ALA A 150 -7.88 3.90 -11.07
N LEU A 151 -8.85 3.39 -10.31
CA LEU A 151 -9.37 2.03 -10.51
C LEU A 151 -10.03 1.87 -11.88
N THR A 152 -10.76 2.90 -12.32
CA THR A 152 -11.38 2.91 -13.66
C THR A 152 -10.31 2.89 -14.75
N ASP A 153 -9.25 3.67 -14.60
CA ASP A 153 -8.09 3.71 -15.50
C ASP A 153 -7.42 2.32 -15.59
N ASP A 154 -7.19 1.67 -14.44
CA ASP A 154 -6.63 0.32 -14.34
C ASP A 154 -7.48 -0.70 -15.13
N THR A 155 -8.81 -0.66 -14.94
CA THR A 155 -9.74 -1.57 -15.61
C THR A 155 -9.90 -1.27 -17.11
N THR A 156 -9.90 0.01 -17.50
CA THR A 156 -10.01 0.43 -18.90
C THR A 156 -8.81 -0.03 -19.69
N CYS A 157 -7.60 0.14 -19.14
CA CYS A 157 -6.40 -0.40 -19.76
C CYS A 157 -6.51 -1.93 -19.91
N MET A 158 -6.91 -2.65 -18.86
CA MET A 158 -7.06 -4.11 -18.91
C MET A 158 -8.05 -4.55 -20.01
N ASP A 159 -9.19 -3.88 -20.14
CA ASP A 159 -10.23 -4.18 -21.11
C ASP A 159 -9.80 -3.87 -22.55
N GLY A 160 -8.90 -2.89 -22.75
CA GLY A 160 -8.28 -2.60 -24.05
C GLY A 160 -7.50 -3.78 -24.65
N PHE A 161 -7.13 -4.77 -23.82
CA PHE A 161 -6.48 -6.01 -24.23
C PHE A 161 -7.40 -7.25 -24.19
N ALA A 162 -8.63 -7.12 -23.66
CA ALA A 162 -9.56 -8.25 -23.60
C ALA A 162 -10.00 -8.69 -25.02
N GLY A 163 -9.90 -9.99 -25.30
CA GLY A 163 -10.33 -10.58 -26.58
C GLY A 163 -9.27 -10.61 -27.69
N ARG A 164 -8.04 -10.13 -27.45
CA ARG A 164 -6.91 -10.36 -28.35
C ARG A 164 -6.21 -11.65 -27.93
N ALA A 165 -6.41 -12.72 -28.69
CA ALA A 165 -5.77 -14.00 -28.45
C ALA A 165 -4.30 -13.92 -28.88
N THR A 166 -3.44 -13.40 -28.02
CA THR A 166 -2.01 -13.27 -28.29
C THR A 166 -1.23 -14.02 -27.19
N ASN A 167 -0.62 -15.14 -27.59
CA ASN A 167 -0.02 -16.14 -26.70
C ASN A 167 1.40 -15.74 -26.23
N GLY A 168 1.61 -14.46 -25.94
CA GLY A 168 2.92 -13.92 -25.54
C GLY A 168 3.15 -13.96 -24.03
N ARG A 169 4.32 -14.43 -23.58
CA ARG A 169 4.75 -14.30 -22.17
C ARG A 169 4.73 -12.86 -21.68
N ALA A 170 5.09 -11.90 -22.55
CA ALA A 170 5.11 -10.48 -22.25
C ALA A 170 3.70 -9.94 -21.94
N GLU A 171 2.70 -10.32 -22.72
CA GLU A 171 1.32 -9.89 -22.53
C GLU A 171 0.69 -10.47 -21.28
N SER A 172 0.91 -11.76 -21.02
CA SER A 172 0.45 -12.39 -19.78
C SER A 172 1.04 -11.68 -18.54
N ALA A 173 2.32 -11.31 -18.59
CA ALA A 173 2.95 -10.55 -17.52
C ALA A 173 2.33 -9.15 -17.35
N MET A 174 2.03 -8.43 -18.44
CA MET A 174 1.34 -7.14 -18.39
C MET A 174 -0.06 -7.28 -17.78
N ARG A 175 -0.86 -8.22 -18.28
CA ARG A 175 -2.21 -8.48 -17.78
C ARG A 175 -2.22 -8.82 -16.30
N ASN A 176 -1.28 -9.65 -15.85
CA ASN A 176 -1.15 -9.99 -14.44
C ASN A 176 -0.77 -8.75 -13.60
N GLY A 177 0.10 -7.88 -14.12
CA GLY A 177 0.43 -6.60 -13.49
C GLY A 177 -0.77 -5.68 -13.36
N LEU A 178 -1.60 -5.55 -14.39
CA LEU A 178 -2.83 -4.76 -14.38
C LEU A 178 -3.88 -5.31 -13.42
N VAL A 179 -4.11 -6.62 -13.44
CA VAL A 179 -5.02 -7.28 -12.49
C VAL A 179 -4.55 -7.07 -11.05
N MET A 180 -3.24 -7.21 -10.80
CA MET A 180 -2.68 -6.96 -9.48
C MET A 180 -2.91 -5.50 -9.05
N LEU A 181 -2.63 -4.56 -9.95
CA LEU A 181 -2.82 -3.14 -9.72
C LEU A 181 -4.28 -2.81 -9.38
N ALA A 182 -5.24 -3.19 -10.24
CA ALA A 182 -6.66 -2.94 -10.02
C ALA A 182 -7.15 -3.50 -8.67
N ARG A 183 -6.68 -4.70 -8.28
CA ARG A 183 -7.04 -5.30 -6.98
C ARG A 183 -6.47 -4.53 -5.80
N LEU A 184 -5.24 -4.02 -5.91
CA LEU A 184 -4.63 -3.18 -4.89
C LEU A 184 -5.32 -1.82 -4.80
N THR A 185 -5.68 -1.21 -5.93
CA THR A 185 -6.46 0.03 -5.98
C THR A 185 -7.86 -0.16 -5.38
N SER A 186 -8.55 -1.28 -5.68
CA SER A 186 -9.84 -1.64 -5.07
C SER A 186 -9.72 -1.78 -3.55
N ASN A 187 -8.70 -2.48 -3.05
CA ASN A 187 -8.46 -2.58 -1.60
C ASN A 187 -8.19 -1.21 -0.96
N ALA A 188 -7.42 -0.33 -1.60
CA ALA A 188 -7.18 1.02 -1.10
C ALA A 188 -8.49 1.82 -1.03
N LEU A 189 -9.34 1.76 -2.07
CA LEU A 189 -10.65 2.40 -2.10
C LEU A 189 -11.55 1.92 -0.96
N ALA A 190 -11.60 0.61 -0.71
CA ALA A 190 -12.39 0.04 0.37
C ALA A 190 -11.96 0.56 1.76
N LEU A 191 -10.65 0.68 1.99
CA LEU A 191 -10.11 1.22 3.24
C LEU A 191 -10.38 2.72 3.41
N ILE A 192 -10.34 3.50 2.33
CA ILE A 192 -10.72 4.92 2.33
C ILE A 192 -12.21 5.10 2.62
N ASN A 193 -13.06 4.29 1.99
CA ASN A 193 -14.51 4.32 2.25
C ASN A 193 -14.81 4.02 3.72
N SER A 194 -14.13 3.01 4.30
CA SER A 194 -14.28 2.71 5.73
C SER A 194 -13.80 3.84 6.64
N LEU A 195 -12.81 4.63 6.22
CA LEU A 195 -12.34 5.80 6.96
C LEU A 195 -13.36 6.94 6.90
N ALA A 196 -13.99 7.16 5.74
CA ALA A 196 -15.03 8.17 5.56
C ALA A 196 -16.28 7.88 6.40
N THR A 197 -16.71 6.61 6.47
CA THR A 197 -17.86 6.21 7.30
C THR A 197 -17.58 6.38 8.80
N ALA A 198 -16.36 6.04 9.25
CA ALA A 198 -15.97 6.25 10.64
C ALA A 198 -15.87 7.74 11.01
N GLY A 199 -15.48 8.59 10.06
CA GLY A 199 -15.43 10.05 10.24
C GLY A 199 -16.82 10.71 10.33
N SER A 200 -17.84 10.13 9.70
CA SER A 200 -19.23 10.63 9.78
C SER A 200 -19.96 10.30 11.08
N GLU A 201 -19.38 9.45 11.94
CA GLU A 201 -19.95 9.03 13.23
C GLU A 201 -19.26 9.68 14.44
N ALA A 202 -18.28 10.58 14.23
CA ALA A 202 -17.63 11.31 15.31
C ALA A 202 -18.59 12.35 15.92
N PRO A 203 -18.80 12.37 17.26
CA PRO A 203 -19.73 13.27 17.93
C PRO A 203 -19.34 14.75 17.85
#